data_AF-A0A921G048-F1
#
_entry.id   AF-A0A921G048-F1
#
_cell.length_a   1.000
_cell.length_b   1.000
_cell.length_c   1.000
_cell.angle_alpha   90.00
_cell.angle_beta   90.00
_cell.angle_gamma   90.00
#
_symmetry.space_group_name_H-M   'P 1'
#
loop_
_entity.id
_entity.type
_entity.pdbx_description
1 polymer ?
#
loop_
_entity_poly.entity_id
_entity_poly.type
_entity_poly.pdbx_seq_one_letter_code
_entity_poly.pdbx_strand_id
1 'polypeptide(L)' 'MNEIAELLKKQTCELETYDEQLVRRMIEKITVHPEKLEIEFKSEMIVEINI' A
#
# COMPACT_ATOMS: atom_id res chain seq x y z
N MET A 1 -23.81 17.36 11.57
CA MET A 1 -22.73 16.46 12.02
C MET A 1 -22.98 14.97 11.71
N ASN A 2 -24.16 14.58 11.18
CA ASN A 2 -24.45 13.17 10.91
C ASN A 2 -23.93 12.67 9.55
N GLU A 3 -23.89 13.55 8.55
CA GLU A 3 -23.54 13.18 7.16
C GLU A 3 -22.08 12.74 7.00
N ILE A 4 -21.14 13.46 7.63
CA ILE A 4 -19.72 13.10 7.61
C ILE A 4 -19.48 11.77 8.36
N ALA A 5 -20.16 11.55 9.49
CA ALA A 5 -20.04 10.31 10.24
C ALA A 5 -20.61 9.10 9.49
N GLU A 6 -21.69 9.28 8.71
CA GLU A 6 -22.24 8.23 7.86
C GLU A 6 -21.36 7.95 6.62
N LEU A 7 -20.74 8.97 6.03
CA LEU A 7 -19.78 8.81 4.94
C LEU A 7 -18.56 8.00 5.37
N LEU A 8 -17.96 8.35 6.52
CA LEU A 8 -16.81 7.62 7.07
C LEU A 8 -17.14 6.16 7.39
N LYS A 9 -18.37 5.86 7.83
CA LYS A 9 -18.82 4.48 8.09
C LYS A 9 -19.05 3.66 6.83
N LYS A 10 -19.36 4.30 5.70
CA LYS A 10 -19.54 3.66 4.39
C LYS A 10 -18.22 3.42 3.66
N GLN A 11 -17.14 4.07 4.09
CA GLN A 11 -15.81 3.79 3.58
C GLN A 11 -15.34 2.45 4.13
N THR A 12 -15.36 1.43 3.30
CA THR A 12 -14.72 0.15 3.58
C THR A 12 -13.21 0.33 3.46
N CYS A 13 -12.44 -0.20 4.42
CA CYS A 13 -10.99 -0.29 4.31
C CYS A 13 -10.54 -1.40 3.33
N GLU A 14 -11.50 -2.11 2.73
CA GLU A 14 -11.26 -3.16 1.76
C GLU A 14 -10.94 -2.52 0.40
N LEU A 15 -9.72 -2.73 -0.07
CA LEU A 15 -9.32 -2.38 -1.44
C LEU A 15 -10.13 -3.24 -2.41
N GLU A 16 -11.17 -2.67 -3.03
CA GLU A 16 -11.97 -3.36 -4.06
C GLU A 16 -11.14 -3.61 -5.34
N THR A 17 -10.14 -2.77 -5.58
CA THR A 17 -9.25 -2.82 -6.75
C THR A 17 -7.83 -2.40 -6.41
N TYR A 18 -6.84 -3.02 -7.05
CA TYR A 18 -5.45 -2.59 -6.99
C TYR A 18 -5.28 -1.22 -7.67
N ASP A 19 -4.84 -0.22 -6.91
CA ASP A 19 -4.47 1.10 -7.43
C ASP A 19 -2.93 1.22 -7.46
N GLU A 20 -2.36 1.14 -8.66
CA GLU A 20 -0.91 1.23 -8.87
C GLU A 20 -0.33 2.57 -8.39
N GLN A 21 -1.06 3.68 -8.57
CA GLN A 21 -0.58 4.99 -8.13
C GLN A 21 -0.52 5.07 -6.61
N LEU A 22 -1.52 4.50 -5.92
CA LEU A 22 -1.52 4.44 -4.46
C LEU A 22 -0.36 3.57 -3.96
N VAL A 23 -0.20 2.36 -4.49
CA VAL A 23 0.87 1.45 -4.08
C VAL A 23 2.24 2.09 -4.29
N ARG A 24 2.46 2.75 -5.44
CA ARG A 24 3.72 3.47 -5.72
C ARG A 24 3.98 4.61 -4.74
N ARG A 25 2.94 5.28 -4.24
CA ARG A 25 3.08 6.35 -3.23
C ARG A 25 3.43 5.82 -1.83
N MET A 26 3.06 4.57 -1.53
CA MET A 26 3.32 3.93 -0.25
C MET A 26 4.72 3.32 -0.16
N ILE A 27 5.35 3.02 -1.29
CA ILE A 27 6.74 2.55 -1.36
C ILE A 27 7.69 3.69 -0.96
N GLU A 28 8.63 3.39 -0.07
CA GLU A 28 9.73 4.27 0.33
C GLU A 28 10.98 3.96 -0.49
N LYS A 29 11.35 2.68 -0.60
CA LYS A 29 12.57 2.24 -1.29
C LYS A 29 12.38 0.86 -1.92
N ILE A 30 13.03 0.65 -3.06
CA ILE A 30 13.17 -0.67 -3.68
C ILE A 30 14.66 -0.97 -3.80
N THR A 31 15.10 -2.10 -3.23
CA THR A 31 16.46 -2.63 -3.36
C THR A 31 16.44 -3.84 -4.28
N VAL A 32 17.27 -3.81 -5.33
CA VAL A 32 17.38 -4.89 -6.31
C VAL A 32 18.60 -5.74 -5.98
N HIS A 33 18.39 -7.04 -5.84
CA HIS A 33 19.43 -8.06 -5.71
C HIS A 33 19.41 -8.99 -6.93
N PRO A 34 20.43 -9.84 -7.13
CA PRO A 34 20.46 -10.75 -8.27
C PRO A 34 19.26 -11.71 -8.39
N GLU A 35 18.69 -12.15 -7.27
CA GLU A 35 17.62 -13.17 -7.24
C GLU A 35 16.36 -12.71 -6.50
N LYS A 36 16.33 -11.44 -6.04
CA LYS A 36 15.21 -10.92 -5.25
C LYS A 36 15.06 -9.41 -5.33
N LEU A 37 13.86 -8.96 -5.01
CA LEU A 37 13.53 -7.56 -4.73
C LEU A 37 13.15 -7.42 -3.26
N GLU A 38 13.68 -6.40 -2.62
CA GLU A 38 13.26 -5.96 -1.30
C GLU A 38 12.55 -4.61 -1.44
N ILE A 39 11.29 -4.57 -1.01
CA ILE A 39 10.42 -3.38 -1.10
C ILE A 39 10.12 -2.91 0.31
N GLU A 40 10.61 -1.72 0.64
CA GLU A 40 10.34 -1.03 1.90
C GLU A 40 9.20 -0.02 1.69
N PHE A 41 8.16 -0.12 2.50
CA PHE A 41 7.04 0.80 2.53
C PHE A 41 7.26 1.88 3.59
N LYS A 42 6.61 3.04 3.41
CA LYS A 42 6.61 4.15 4.38
C LYS A 42 6.12 3.80 5.78
N SER A 43 5.40 2.68 5.90
CA SER A 43 4.98 2.12 7.17
C SER A 43 6.05 1.26 7.83
N GLU A 44 7.30 1.27 7.33
CA GLU A 44 8.42 0.41 7.73
C GLU A 44 8.17 -1.10 7.46
N MET A 45 7.11 -1.42 6.72
CA MET A 45 6.84 -2.80 6.29
C MET A 45 7.80 -3.17 5.15
N ILE A 46 8.41 -4.35 5.26
CA ILE A 46 9.33 -4.88 4.25
C ILE A 46 8.69 -6.09 3.60
N VAL A 47 8.67 -6.11 2.27
CA VAL A 47 8.21 -7.24 1.46
C VAL A 47 9.35 -7.72 0.58
N GLU A 48 9.59 -9.02 0.57
CA GLU A 48 10.59 -9.67 -0.28
C GLU A 48 9.90 -10.47 -1.38
N ILE A 49 10.38 -10.34 -2.62
CA ILE A 49 9.89 -11.05 -3.79
C ILE A 49 11.07 -11.74 -4.46
N ASN A 50 11.02 -13.06 -4.59
CA ASN A 50 12.00 -13.83 -5.35
C ASN A 50 11.72 -13.69 -6.85
N ILE A 51 12.77 -13.48 -7.65
CA ILE A 51 12.70 -13.35 -9.13
C ILE A 51 13.10 -14.67 -9.78
#